data_AF-X1FWE1-F1
#
_entry.id   AF-X1FWE1-F1
#
_cell.length_a   1.000
_cell.length_b   1.000
_cell.length_c   1.000
_cell.angle_alpha   90.00
_cell.angle_beta   90.00
_cell.angle_gamma   90.00
#
_symmetry.space_group_name_H-M   'P 1'
#
loop_
_entity.id
_entity.type
_entity.pdbx_description
1 polymer ?
#
loop_
_entity_poly.entity_id
_entity_poly.type
_entity_poly.pdbx_seq_one_letter_code
_entity_poly.pdbx_strand_id
1 'polypeptide(L)'
;MVIHLTLIVACAIAVYPVLRIISVSLRPGDRLLSTSLAIIPKDASLYSYYRIIFEKPFLLWLWNSLAITTTTAFIGLILASTSAYAFSRWKFPGRGPGLFFL
;
A
#
# COMPACT_ATOMS: atom_id res chain seq x y z
N MET A 1 -20.55 -22.73 7.12
CA MET A 1 -19.30 -23.46 7.43
C MET A 1 -18.31 -23.41 6.27
N VAL A 2 -18.68 -23.87 5.05
CA VAL A 2 -17.77 -23.85 3.87
C VAL A 2 -17.26 -22.45 3.53
N ILE A 3 -18.12 -21.43 3.51
CA ILE A 3 -17.73 -20.03 3.23
C ILE A 3 -16.67 -19.54 4.23
N HIS A 4 -16.81 -19.85 5.53
CA HIS A 4 -15.81 -19.46 6.53
C HIS A 4 -14.48 -20.16 6.27
N LEU A 5 -14.50 -21.44 5.92
CA LEU A 5 -13.29 -22.18 5.60
C LEU A 5 -12.58 -21.60 4.36
N THR A 6 -13.34 -21.23 3.33
CA THR A 6 -12.81 -20.54 2.14
C THR A 6 -12.18 -19.18 2.50
N LEU A 7 -12.84 -18.37 3.34
CA LEU A 7 -12.32 -17.08 3.78
C LEU A 7 -11.04 -17.24 4.62
N ILE A 8 -10.98 -18.24 5.52
CA ILE A 8 -9.78 -18.53 6.33
C ILE A 8 -8.60 -18.88 5.43
N VAL A 9 -8.82 -19.73 4.41
CA VAL A 9 -7.76 -20.09 3.45
C VAL A 9 -7.31 -18.88 2.64
N ALA A 10 -8.24 -18.05 2.16
CA ALA A 10 -7.92 -16.82 1.44
C ALA A 10 -7.09 -15.84 2.30
N CYS A 11 -7.46 -15.68 3.58
CA CYS A 11 -6.70 -14.88 4.54
C CYS A 11 -5.29 -15.47 4.74
N ALA A 12 -5.15 -16.78 4.91
CA ALA A 12 -3.84 -17.42 5.08
C ALA A 12 -2.91 -17.16 3.87
N ILE A 13 -3.45 -17.28 2.65
CA ILE A 13 -2.73 -16.99 1.41
C ILE A 13 -2.32 -15.51 1.34
N ALA A 14 -3.21 -14.60 1.72
CA ALA A 14 -2.94 -13.16 1.69
C ALA A 14 -1.92 -12.71 2.78
N VAL A 15 -1.95 -13.34 3.96
CA VAL A 15 -1.08 -13.01 5.09
C VAL A 15 0.34 -13.58 4.91
N TYR A 16 0.48 -14.74 4.26
CA TYR A 16 1.78 -15.37 4.03
C TYR A 16 2.86 -14.43 3.43
N PRO A 17 2.62 -13.70 2.32
CA PRO A 17 3.62 -12.78 1.78
C PRO A 17 3.96 -11.63 2.74
N VAL A 18 2.99 -11.14 3.53
CA VAL A 18 3.23 -10.10 4.55
C VAL A 18 4.17 -10.61 5.63
N LEU A 19 3.93 -11.83 6.12
CA LEU A 19 4.83 -12.49 7.07
C LEU A 19 6.25 -12.62 6.50
N ARG A 20 6.38 -12.98 5.22
CA ARG A 20 7.69 -13.09 4.56
C ARG A 20 8.42 -11.75 4.48
N ILE A 21 7.73 -10.64 4.23
CA ILE A 21 8.34 -9.31 4.22
C ILE A 21 8.90 -8.98 5.61
N ILE A 22 8.15 -9.27 6.68
CA ILE A 22 8.59 -9.06 8.07
C ILE A 22 9.80 -9.94 8.40
N SER A 23 9.76 -11.22 8.00
CA SER A 23 10.90 -12.13 8.20
C SER A 23 12.17 -11.65 7.50
N VAL A 24 12.04 -11.05 6.30
CA VAL A 24 13.17 -10.52 5.52
C VAL A 24 13.68 -9.21 6.09
N SER A 25 12.80 -8.31 6.57
CA SER A 25 13.21 -7.03 7.14
C SER A 25 14.05 -7.17 8.41
N LEU A 26 13.89 -8.29 9.14
CA LEU A 26 14.67 -8.65 10.33
C LEU A 26 15.99 -9.35 10.01
N ARG A 27 16.31 -9.65 8.75
CA ARG A 27 17.58 -10.30 8.38
C ARG A 27 18.72 -9.29 8.40
N PRO A 28 19.91 -9.69 8.88
CA PRO A 28 21.12 -8.89 8.73
C PRO A 28 21.52 -8.81 7.24
N GLY A 29 22.11 -7.67 6.85
CA GLY A 29 22.29 -7.27 5.45
C GLY A 29 23.21 -8.18 4.62
N ASP A 30 23.98 -9.05 5.27
CA ASP A 30 24.88 -10.04 4.68
C ASP A 30 24.15 -11.31 4.17
N ARG A 31 22.86 -11.49 4.48
CA ARG A 31 22.08 -12.70 4.12
C ARG A 31 20.77 -12.45 3.38
N LEU A 32 20.66 -11.32 2.67
CA LEU A 32 19.49 -10.98 1.87
C LEU A 32 19.13 -12.07 0.83
N LEU A 33 20.12 -12.80 0.31
CA LEU A 33 19.96 -13.88 -0.67
C LEU A 33 19.70 -15.28 -0.06
N SER A 34 19.55 -15.39 1.27
CA SER A 34 19.30 -16.70 1.90
C SER A 34 17.93 -17.26 1.53
N THR A 35 17.88 -18.47 0.96
CA THR A 35 16.65 -19.21 0.58
C THR A 35 15.89 -19.77 1.79
N SER A 36 16.25 -19.38 3.02
CA SER A 36 15.59 -19.89 4.22
C SER A 36 14.09 -19.53 4.25
N LEU A 37 13.25 -20.55 4.44
CA LEU A 37 11.81 -20.41 4.65
C LEU A 37 11.45 -20.13 6.12
N ALA A 38 12.43 -20.01 7.01
CA ALA A 38 12.18 -19.70 8.41
C ALA A 38 11.43 -18.37 8.57
N ILE A 39 10.36 -18.39 9.37
CA ILE A 39 9.53 -17.23 9.70
C ILE A 39 10.31 -16.26 10.62
N ILE A 40 11.13 -16.80 11.53
CA ILE A 40 12.05 -16.01 12.35
C ILE A 40 13.48 -16.43 11.95
N PRO A 41 14.30 -15.52 11.40
CA PRO A 41 15.68 -15.83 11.04
C PRO A 41 16.53 -16.06 12.30
N LYS A 42 17.53 -16.96 12.22
CA LYS A 42 18.41 -17.34 13.36
C LYS A 42 19.22 -16.18 13.97
N ASP A 43 19.36 -15.08 13.23
CA ASP A 43 20.10 -13.87 13.63
C ASP A 43 19.23 -12.62 13.45
N ALA A 44 17.96 -12.68 13.87
CA ALA A 44 17.03 -11.55 13.74
C ALA A 44 17.61 -10.29 14.40
N SER A 45 17.69 -9.19 13.63
CA SER A 45 18.29 -7.94 14.08
C SER A 45 17.47 -6.73 13.64
N LEU A 46 17.40 -5.73 14.52
CA LEU A 46 16.78 -4.44 14.23
C LEU A 46 17.77 -3.44 13.60
N TYR A 47 19.01 -3.86 13.35
CA TYR A 47 20.04 -2.99 12.79
C TYR A 47 19.65 -2.40 11.43
N SER A 48 18.96 -3.16 10.58
CA SER A 48 18.43 -2.67 9.29
C SER A 48 17.48 -1.47 9.46
N TYR A 49 16.68 -1.44 10.53
CA TYR A 49 15.81 -0.30 10.85
C TYR A 49 16.60 0.90 11.37
N TYR A 50 17.62 0.67 12.20
CA TYR A 50 18.51 1.75 12.62
C TYR A 50 19.19 2.42 11.42
N ARG A 51 19.75 1.63 10.51
CA ARG A 51 20.40 2.13 9.30
C ARG A 51 19.47 2.95 8.42
N ILE A 52 18.25 2.48 8.17
CA ILE A 52 17.33 3.20 7.28
C ILE A 52 16.86 4.52 7.91
N ILE A 53 16.66 4.56 9.23
CA ILE A 53 16.18 5.76 9.93
C ILE A 53 17.29 6.80 10.14
N PHE A 54 18.50 6.38 10.51
CA PHE A 54 19.58 7.28 10.93
C PHE A 54 20.68 7.46 9.89
N GLU A 55 20.99 6.44 9.07
CA GLU A 55 22.07 6.53 8.06
C GLU A 55 21.55 6.90 6.66
N LYS A 56 20.23 6.89 6.45
CA LYS A 56 19.60 7.20 5.16
C LYS A 56 18.56 8.30 5.34
N PRO A 57 18.29 9.12 4.31
CA PRO A 57 17.26 10.14 4.34
C PRO A 57 15.85 9.54 4.17
N PHE A 58 15.55 8.44 4.85
CA PHE A 58 14.29 7.71 4.72
C PHE A 58 13.09 8.54 5.17
N LEU A 59 13.22 9.28 6.27
CA LEU A 59 12.13 10.15 6.75
C LEU A 59 11.79 11.25 5.73
N LEU A 60 12.80 11.76 5.01
CA LEU A 60 12.58 12.72 3.92
C LEU A 60 11.84 12.06 2.76
N TRP A 61 12.22 10.84 2.36
CA TRP A 61 11.51 10.11 1.31
C TRP A 61 10.06 9.81 1.71
N LEU A 62 9.85 9.37 2.94
CA LEU A 62 8.53 9.11 3.50
C LEU A 62 7.67 10.38 3.49
N TRP A 63 8.23 11.51 3.90
CA TRP A 63 7.54 12.80 3.88
C TRP A 63 7.19 13.24 2.47
N ASN A 64 8.14 13.13 1.52
CA ASN A 64 7.89 13.49 0.12
C ASN A 64 6.77 12.64 -0.48
N SER A 65 6.78 11.32 -0.27
CA SER A 65 5.71 10.44 -0.74
C SER A 65 4.36 10.78 -0.10
N LEU A 66 4.33 11.00 1.22
CA LEU A 66 3.11 11.36 1.93
C LEU A 66 2.54 12.70 1.44
N ALA A 67 3.39 13.70 1.27
CA ALA A 67 3.00 15.03 0.78
C ALA A 67 2.43 14.94 -0.65
N ILE A 68 3.11 14.22 -1.54
CA ILE A 68 2.66 14.04 -2.93
C ILE A 68 1.32 13.30 -2.96
N THR A 69 1.22 12.12 -2.34
CA THR A 69 -0.01 11.30 -2.37
C THR A 69 -1.19 12.00 -1.71
N THR A 70 -0.99 12.69 -0.59
CA THR A 70 -2.08 13.42 0.08
C THR A 70 -2.56 14.57 -0.78
N THR A 71 -1.65 15.34 -1.37
CA THR A 71 -1.99 16.48 -2.22
C THR A 71 -2.75 16.03 -3.47
N THR A 72 -2.27 14.98 -4.14
CA THR A 72 -2.92 14.46 -5.34
C THR A 72 -4.29 13.86 -5.04
N ALA A 73 -4.42 13.10 -3.95
CA ALA A 73 -5.70 12.55 -3.51
C ALA A 73 -6.70 13.66 -3.15
N PHE A 74 -6.25 14.71 -2.46
CA PHE A 74 -7.11 15.80 -2.04
C PHE A 74 -7.62 16.63 -3.24
N ILE A 75 -6.72 17.02 -4.15
CA ILE A 75 -7.09 17.73 -5.38
C ILE A 75 -8.01 16.85 -6.24
N GLY A 76 -7.65 15.58 -6.40
CA GLY A 76 -8.45 14.61 -7.16
C GLY A 76 -9.86 14.44 -6.58
N LEU A 77 -9.99 14.40 -5.24
CA LEU A 77 -11.27 14.30 -4.56
C LEU A 77 -12.13 15.54 -4.78
N ILE A 78 -11.57 16.75 -4.69
CA ILE A 78 -12.31 18.01 -4.94
C ILE A 78 -12.85 18.03 -6.37
N LEU A 79 -11.99 17.70 -7.34
CA LEU A 79 -12.39 17.67 -8.75
C LEU A 79 -13.44 16.59 -9.00
N ALA A 80 -13.19 15.35 -8.56
CA ALA A 80 -14.10 14.23 -8.76
C ALA A 80 -15.47 14.48 -8.12
N SER A 81 -15.50 14.98 -6.88
CA SER A 81 -16.76 15.27 -6.18
C SER A 81 -17.55 16.40 -6.81
N THR A 82 -16.88 17.48 -7.24
CA THR A 82 -17.52 18.61 -7.91
C THR A 82 -18.07 18.21 -9.27
N SER A 83 -17.31 17.45 -10.06
CA SER A 83 -17.76 16.89 -11.34
C SER A 83 -18.94 15.94 -11.14
N ALA A 84 -18.84 14.99 -10.21
CA ALA A 84 -19.92 14.05 -9.90
C ALA A 84 -21.20 14.79 -9.45
N TYR A 85 -21.06 15.86 -8.66
CA TYR A 85 -22.20 16.68 -8.25
C TYR A 85 -22.87 17.36 -9.44
N ALA A 86 -22.09 18.00 -10.33
CA ALA A 86 -22.62 18.66 -11.52
C ALA A 86 -23.33 17.65 -12.45
N PHE A 87 -22.71 16.49 -12.70
CA PHE A 87 -23.30 15.41 -13.50
C PHE A 87 -24.56 14.81 -12.84
N SER A 88 -24.66 14.79 -11.52
CA SER A 88 -25.84 14.25 -10.84
C SER A 88 -27.02 15.25 -10.87
N ARG A 89 -26.79 16.54 -10.57
CA ARG A 89 -27.86 17.51 -10.33
C ARG A 89 -28.21 18.44 -11.49
N TRP A 90 -27.26 18.81 -12.34
CA TRP A 90 -27.50 19.83 -13.36
C TRP A 90 -27.79 19.22 -14.73
N LYS A 91 -28.69 19.84 -15.50
CA LYS A 91 -29.00 19.44 -16.88
C LYS A 91 -28.25 20.37 -17.82
N PHE A 92 -27.19 19.88 -18.47
CA PHE A 92 -26.37 20.62 -19.43
C PHE A 92 -26.23 19.83 -20.74
N PRO A 93 -26.09 20.52 -21.90
CA PRO A 93 -25.88 19.84 -23.18
C PRO A 93 -24.54 19.07 -23.14
N GLY A 94 -24.57 17.78 -23.48
CA GLY A 94 -23.41 16.87 -23.37
C GLY A 94 -23.39 15.97 -22.13
N ARG A 95 -24.34 16.13 -21.18
CA ARG A 95 -24.45 15.27 -19.99
C ARG A 95 -24.60 13.77 -20.31
N GLY A 96 -25.39 13.42 -21.33
CA GLY A 96 -25.65 12.02 -21.73
C GLY A 96 -24.41 11.29 -22.22
N PRO A 97 -23.73 11.78 -23.29
CA PRO A 97 -22.46 11.21 -23.74
C PRO A 97 -21.40 11.18 -22.63
N GLY A 98 -21.29 12.25 -21.83
CA GLY A 98 -20.34 12.31 -20.73
C GLY A 98 -20.56 11.26 -19.63
N LEU A 99 -21.80 10.85 -19.38
CA LEU A 99 -22.14 9.76 -18.45
C LEU A 99 -21.92 8.35 -19.02
N PHE A 100 -21.90 8.20 -20.35
CA PHE A 100 -21.67 6.91 -21.01
C PHE A 100 -20.16 6.58 -21.15
N PHE A 101 -19.31 7.62 -21.21
CA PHE A 101 -17.85 7.47 -21.30
C PHE A 101 -17.12 7.47 -19.95
N LEU A 102 -17.79 7.84 -18.85
CA LEU A 102 -17.30 7.74 -17.47
C LEU A 102 -17.55 6.34 -16.91
#